data_AF-A0A5E4FTV1-F1
#
_entry.id   AF-A0A5E4FTV1-F1
#
_cell.length_a   1.000
_cell.length_b   1.000
_cell.length_c   1.000
_cell.angle_alpha   90.00
_cell.angle_beta   90.00
_cell.angle_gamma   90.00
#
_symmetry.space_group_name_H-M   'P 1'
#
loop_
_entity.id
_entity.type
_entity.pdbx_description
1 polymer ?
#
loop_
_entity_poly.entity_id
_entity_poly.type
_entity_poly.pdbx_seq_one_letter_code
_entity_poly.pdbx_strand_id
1 'polypeptide(L)'
;MGRYQRHHQWRKGEKHTEDDEESQTFLMEFANSGYYKRTSPKLLYLLFLSFLSCSFILAPHLFSTNTTFSLLYSTMVENEGLAAEMDVNIPLCSSIANGTICCDRSSIRSDICVMKGDVRTHSASSSIFLYRSKDRSSLKNYVAGVVEETEELEHEKVKPYTRKWETSVMDTIDELQLIAKKDTLGMHHQCDVEHDVPAVFFSTGGYTGNVYHEFNDGIMPLYITSQHFNKKVIFVMLDYHTWWITKYGDILSQLSDYPPIDFSGDKRTHCFPEVTVGLRIHDELTVDSSLMEGNMGIVDFRNLLDRAYWPRIRSLIQDEEREAQEKLSASLTSESPLEIENEVQEDQVRKPKLVIISRNGSRAITNENLLVKMAEEIGFEVNVLRPDPTTELAKIYRALNASDVMIGAHGAAMTHFLFMKPGSVFIQVVPLGTVWAAEEYYGEPARKLGLKYIGYQILTRESSLYDKYEKDDPVLRDPKSVTKMGWEYTKKIYLDGQTVRLDLGRFRKRLVRAYDYMNHRLNKHPHLHSQ
;
A
#
# COMPACT_ATOMS: atom_id res chain seq x y z
N MET A 1 17.94 3.94 -48.19
CA MET A 1 18.83 5.12 -48.26
C MET A 1 18.35 6.13 -47.22
N GLY A 2 19.23 6.59 -46.33
CA GLY A 2 18.94 7.66 -45.36
C GLY A 2 18.78 7.24 -43.89
N ARG A 3 19.82 6.64 -43.29
CA ARG A 3 20.02 6.56 -41.83
C ARG A 3 20.46 7.93 -41.31
N TYR A 4 19.88 8.42 -40.22
CA TYR A 4 20.48 9.47 -39.39
C TYR A 4 20.88 8.88 -38.03
N GLN A 5 22.18 8.62 -37.88
CA GLN A 5 22.85 8.49 -36.59
C GLN A 5 23.29 9.89 -36.14
N ARG A 6 23.14 10.20 -34.85
CA ARG A 6 23.91 11.27 -34.21
C ARG A 6 24.49 10.76 -32.90
N HIS A 7 25.80 10.55 -32.93
CA HIS A 7 26.65 10.44 -31.75
C HIS A 7 26.76 11.80 -31.07
N HIS A 8 26.67 11.83 -29.74
CA HIS A 8 27.43 12.76 -28.91
C HIS A 8 28.04 12.00 -27.75
N GLN A 9 29.34 12.19 -27.57
CA GLN A 9 30.14 11.61 -26.51
C GLN A 9 31.07 12.72 -25.98
N TRP A 10 31.48 12.59 -24.70
CA TRP A 10 32.45 13.37 -23.90
C TRP A 10 31.86 14.60 -23.19
N ARG A 11 32.07 14.86 -21.88
CA ARG A 11 33.25 14.56 -21.04
C ARG A 11 32.93 14.59 -19.52
N LYS A 12 33.82 13.93 -18.78
CA LYS A 12 33.93 13.69 -17.32
C LYS A 12 34.10 14.97 -16.47
N GLY A 13 33.46 14.97 -15.30
CA GLY A 13 34.03 15.48 -14.04
C GLY A 13 33.30 16.66 -13.38
N GLU A 14 32.47 16.39 -12.36
CA GLU A 14 32.62 16.98 -11.03
C GLU A 14 31.76 16.23 -10.00
N LYS A 15 32.24 16.25 -8.76
CA LYS A 15 31.87 15.40 -7.63
C LYS A 15 30.61 15.98 -6.97
N HIS A 16 29.47 15.32 -7.08
CA HIS A 16 28.28 15.68 -6.29
C HIS A 16 28.13 14.71 -5.13
N THR A 17 28.06 15.29 -3.93
CA THR A 17 27.67 14.67 -2.67
C THR A 17 26.25 14.13 -2.78
N GLU A 18 26.07 12.88 -2.38
CA GLU A 18 24.80 12.21 -2.19
C GLU A 18 24.06 12.88 -1.02
N ASP A 19 22.94 13.55 -1.31
CA ASP A 19 21.96 13.97 -0.33
C ASP A 19 20.75 13.02 -0.43
N ASP A 20 20.52 12.28 0.65
CA ASP A 20 19.40 11.35 0.84
C ASP A 20 18.08 12.14 1.01
N GLU A 21 17.30 12.28 -0.06
CA GLU A 21 15.96 12.88 -0.06
C GLU A 21 14.86 11.85 0.28
N GLU A 22 14.78 11.42 1.55
CA GLU A 22 13.58 10.75 2.11
C GLU A 22 12.77 11.67 3.04
N SER A 23 12.93 12.98 2.90
CA SER A 23 12.15 13.98 3.67
C SER A 23 12.10 15.35 2.98
N GLN A 24 11.31 15.48 1.91
CA GLN A 24 10.79 16.77 1.47
C GLN A 24 9.32 16.65 1.04
N THR A 25 8.42 16.81 2.00
CA THR A 25 7.09 17.37 1.75
C THR A 25 7.21 18.88 1.68
N PHE A 26 6.69 19.45 0.59
CA PHE A 26 6.59 20.88 0.27
C PHE A 26 6.28 21.76 1.51
N LEU A 27 7.23 22.62 1.89
CA LEU A 27 7.00 23.80 2.71
C LEU A 27 7.05 25.01 1.77
N MET A 28 5.90 25.65 1.56
CA MET A 28 5.79 26.87 0.78
C MET A 28 6.31 28.04 1.62
N GLU A 29 7.39 28.66 1.14
CA GLU A 29 8.02 29.85 1.73
C GLU A 29 7.10 31.07 1.69
N PHE A 30 6.99 31.77 2.81
CA PHE A 30 6.83 33.23 2.81
C PHE A 30 8.12 33.85 3.34
N ALA A 31 8.88 34.47 2.44
CA ALA A 31 10.03 35.29 2.79
C ALA A 31 9.57 36.68 3.25
N ASN A 32 10.06 37.14 4.41
CA ASN A 32 10.82 38.41 4.46
C ASN A 32 11.56 38.63 5.79
N SER A 33 12.88 38.73 5.66
CA SER A 33 13.81 39.73 6.22
C SER A 33 13.73 40.17 7.70
N GLY A 34 14.85 40.03 8.41
CA GLY A 34 15.20 40.91 9.54
C GLY A 34 16.06 40.28 10.63
N TYR A 35 17.38 40.36 10.50
CA TYR A 35 18.34 40.17 11.60
C TYR A 35 18.06 41.17 12.74
N TYR A 36 17.91 40.74 14.00
CA TYR A 36 18.52 41.40 15.18
C TYR A 36 18.53 40.49 16.42
N LYS A 37 19.57 40.69 17.24
CA LYS A 37 19.97 39.94 18.45
C LYS A 37 18.92 39.92 19.58
N ARG A 38 18.83 38.73 20.19
CA ARG A 38 18.58 38.38 21.61
C ARG A 38 18.35 39.53 22.61
N THR A 39 17.16 39.59 23.19
CA THR A 39 16.89 39.97 24.60
C THR A 39 15.62 39.26 25.11
N SER A 40 15.66 38.74 26.34
CA SER A 40 14.56 38.04 27.01
C SER A 40 13.66 38.98 27.82
N PRO A 41 12.36 38.67 27.98
CA PRO A 41 11.69 38.96 29.25
C PRO A 41 10.85 37.76 29.77
N LYS A 42 11.22 37.26 30.95
CA LYS A 42 10.63 36.10 31.65
C LYS A 42 9.46 36.44 32.60
N LEU A 43 8.78 37.59 32.48
CA LEU A 43 7.82 38.02 33.51
C LEU A 43 6.33 38.06 33.11
N LEU A 44 5.98 37.97 31.82
CA LEU A 44 4.58 38.03 31.37
C LEU A 44 3.93 36.64 31.18
N TYR A 45 4.73 35.59 30.98
CA TYR A 45 4.24 34.22 30.76
C TYR A 45 3.69 33.57 32.06
N LEU A 46 4.20 33.98 33.22
CA LEU A 46 3.76 33.48 34.52
C LEU A 46 2.39 34.04 34.97
N LEU A 47 1.96 35.19 34.44
CA LEU A 47 0.63 35.77 34.73
C LEU A 47 -0.49 35.17 33.88
N PHE A 48 -0.18 34.60 32.70
CA PHE A 48 -1.17 33.90 31.87
C PHE A 48 -1.48 32.48 32.39
N LEU A 49 -0.50 31.83 33.03
CA LEU A 49 -0.65 30.49 33.63
C LEU A 49 -1.53 30.49 34.90
N SER A 50 -1.68 31.61 35.61
CA SER A 50 -2.55 31.68 36.79
C SER A 50 -4.03 31.92 36.46
N PHE A 51 -4.36 32.46 35.28
CA PHE A 51 -5.75 32.63 34.85
C PHE A 51 -6.34 31.36 34.25
N LEU A 52 -5.54 30.51 33.60
CA LEU A 52 -6.00 29.21 33.08
C LEU A 52 -6.22 28.16 34.19
N SER A 53 -5.54 28.25 35.34
CA SER A 53 -5.73 27.29 36.43
C SER A 53 -7.03 27.51 37.21
N CYS A 54 -7.60 28.72 37.19
CA CYS A 54 -8.88 29.03 37.83
C CYS A 54 -10.11 28.61 37.00
N SER A 55 -9.95 28.24 35.72
CA SER A 55 -11.05 27.80 34.85
C SER A 55 -11.36 26.30 34.97
N PHE A 56 -10.41 25.49 35.47
CA PHE A 56 -10.58 24.03 35.59
C PHE A 56 -11.09 23.55 36.95
N ILE A 57 -11.26 24.46 37.93
CA ILE A 57 -11.77 24.10 39.28
C ILE A 57 -13.30 24.30 39.39
N LEU A 58 -13.93 25.09 38.52
CA LEU A 58 -15.37 25.45 38.62
C LEU A 58 -16.30 24.77 37.59
N ALA A 59 -15.77 24.05 36.60
CA ALA A 59 -16.59 23.34 35.61
C ALA A 59 -17.23 21.99 36.06
N PRO A 60 -16.75 21.26 37.09
CA PRO A 60 -17.39 19.98 37.45
C PRO A 60 -18.72 20.10 38.21
N HIS A 61 -19.19 21.31 38.53
CA HIS A 61 -20.38 21.52 39.36
C HIS A 61 -21.68 21.86 38.60
N LEU A 62 -21.68 21.86 37.26
CA LEU A 62 -22.88 22.27 36.49
C LEU A 62 -23.54 21.20 35.63
N PHE A 63 -22.94 20.02 35.41
CA PHE A 63 -23.61 18.93 34.69
C PHE A 63 -23.24 17.55 35.23
N SER A 64 -23.84 17.19 36.37
CA SER A 64 -23.95 15.82 36.84
C SER A 64 -25.19 15.16 36.24
N THR A 65 -25.00 14.17 35.36
CA THR A 65 -25.92 13.02 35.28
C THR A 65 -25.08 11.75 35.19
N ASN A 66 -25.36 10.82 36.10
CA ASN A 66 -24.70 9.53 36.24
C ASN A 66 -25.17 8.59 35.14
N THR A 67 -24.24 8.00 34.38
CA THR A 67 -24.39 6.63 33.89
C THR A 67 -23.05 5.93 33.91
N THR A 68 -23.03 4.83 34.65
CA THR A 68 -21.93 3.93 34.92
C THR A 68 -21.38 3.26 33.66
N PHE A 69 -20.06 3.27 33.54
CA PHE A 69 -19.27 2.37 32.70
C PHE A 69 -19.72 0.92 32.92
N SER A 70 -20.05 0.20 31.84
CA SER A 70 -20.10 -1.27 31.87
C SER A 70 -19.33 -1.83 30.69
N LEU A 71 -18.57 -2.87 31.00
CA LEU A 71 -17.48 -3.48 30.27
C LEU A 71 -17.93 -4.93 30.05
N LEU A 72 -18.35 -5.28 28.83
CA LEU A 72 -18.73 -6.64 28.40
C LEU A 72 -18.39 -6.72 26.91
N TYR A 73 -17.33 -7.40 26.46
CA TYR A 73 -17.13 -8.85 26.44
C TYR A 73 -18.41 -9.60 26.04
N SER A 74 -18.57 -9.78 24.73
CA SER A 74 -19.64 -10.55 24.11
C SER A 74 -19.65 -11.97 24.65
N THR A 75 -20.67 -12.27 25.46
CA THR A 75 -21.08 -13.63 25.81
C THR A 75 -22.24 -13.99 24.89
N MET A 76 -22.12 -15.14 24.25
CA MET A 76 -23.22 -15.78 23.52
C MET A 76 -24.34 -16.12 24.49
N VAL A 77 -25.57 -15.74 24.13
CA VAL A 77 -26.81 -16.39 24.60
C VAL A 77 -27.77 -16.43 23.43
N GLU A 78 -28.13 -17.66 23.06
CA GLU A 78 -29.19 -18.02 22.13
C GLU A 78 -30.54 -17.44 22.58
N ASN A 79 -31.35 -17.00 21.62
CA ASN A 79 -32.80 -17.10 21.78
C ASN A 79 -33.45 -17.40 20.43
N GLU A 80 -34.21 -18.50 20.41
CA GLU A 80 -34.92 -19.05 19.27
C GLU A 80 -36.05 -18.12 18.77
N GLY A 81 -36.31 -18.14 17.46
CA GLY A 81 -37.64 -17.85 16.92
C GLY A 81 -37.74 -16.88 15.75
N LEU A 82 -37.20 -17.22 14.58
CA LEU A 82 -37.97 -17.53 13.35
C LEU A 82 -36.99 -17.63 12.18
N ALA A 83 -36.95 -18.80 11.56
CA ALA A 83 -36.10 -19.09 10.42
C ALA A 83 -36.46 -18.24 9.19
N ALA A 84 -35.48 -17.47 8.73
CA ALA A 84 -35.24 -17.19 7.32
C ALA A 84 -33.72 -17.17 7.13
N GLU A 85 -33.12 -18.36 7.11
CA GLU A 85 -31.75 -18.55 6.67
C GLU A 85 -31.63 -18.16 5.20
N MET A 86 -31.02 -17.01 4.92
CA MET A 86 -30.18 -16.79 3.75
C MET A 86 -29.34 -15.52 3.94
N ASP A 87 -28.39 -15.57 4.87
CA ASP A 87 -27.39 -14.52 5.01
C ASP A 87 -26.21 -14.83 4.08
N VAL A 88 -26.40 -14.56 2.80
CA VAL A 88 -25.27 -14.31 1.90
C VAL A 88 -24.93 -12.85 2.15
N ASN A 89 -23.69 -12.56 2.58
CA ASN A 89 -23.13 -11.21 2.68
C ASN A 89 -23.11 -10.55 1.28
N ILE A 90 -24.28 -10.18 0.76
CA ILE A 90 -24.43 -9.50 -0.52
C ILE A 90 -24.00 -8.06 -0.25
N PRO A 91 -22.94 -7.56 -0.92
CA PRO A 91 -22.51 -6.20 -0.70
C PRO A 91 -23.63 -5.20 -0.98
N LEU A 92 -23.74 -4.18 -0.13
CA LEU A 92 -24.64 -3.07 -0.38
C LEU A 92 -24.33 -2.46 -1.76
N CYS A 93 -25.36 -2.06 -2.49
CA CYS A 93 -25.30 -1.55 -3.87
C CYS A 93 -24.92 -2.58 -4.97
N SER A 94 -24.87 -3.89 -4.68
CA SER A 94 -24.58 -4.92 -5.71
C SER A 94 -25.70 -5.19 -6.71
N SER A 95 -26.96 -4.91 -6.36
CA SER A 95 -28.13 -5.15 -7.23
C SER A 95 -28.99 -3.89 -7.40
N ILE A 96 -28.38 -2.80 -7.88
CA ILE A 96 -29.10 -1.55 -8.15
C ILE A 96 -29.72 -1.54 -9.55
N ALA A 97 -30.86 -0.85 -9.67
CA ALA A 97 -31.55 -0.65 -10.94
C ALA A 97 -30.83 0.38 -11.83
N ASN A 98 -31.07 0.31 -13.13
CA ASN A 98 -30.60 1.33 -14.05
C ASN A 98 -31.21 2.70 -13.71
N GLY A 99 -30.39 3.73 -13.77
CA GLY A 99 -30.74 5.09 -13.39
C GLY A 99 -30.54 5.38 -11.90
N THR A 100 -30.03 4.47 -11.08
CA THR A 100 -29.84 4.70 -9.63
C THR A 100 -28.40 5.04 -9.28
N ILE A 101 -28.23 5.92 -8.28
CA ILE A 101 -26.99 6.12 -7.53
C ILE A 101 -27.18 5.43 -6.17
N CYS A 102 -26.18 4.68 -5.71
CA CYS A 102 -26.20 4.05 -4.39
C CYS A 102 -24.83 4.15 -3.75
N CYS A 103 -24.77 4.69 -2.53
CA CYS A 103 -23.53 4.85 -1.78
C CYS A 103 -23.55 4.01 -0.50
N ASP A 104 -22.62 3.07 -0.38
CA ASP A 104 -22.29 2.39 0.86
C ASP A 104 -21.26 3.20 1.64
N ARG A 105 -21.69 3.71 2.79
CA ARG A 105 -20.86 4.46 3.74
C ARG A 105 -20.68 3.74 5.09
N SER A 106 -21.06 2.46 5.15
CA SER A 106 -21.03 1.66 6.39
C SER A 106 -19.61 1.38 6.86
N SER A 107 -18.66 1.27 5.93
CA SER A 107 -17.25 1.07 6.24
C SER A 107 -16.64 2.30 6.89
N ILE A 108 -15.85 2.07 7.94
CA ILE A 108 -14.99 3.09 8.54
C ILE A 108 -13.81 3.44 7.62
N ARG A 109 -13.51 2.58 6.64
CA ARG A 109 -12.30 2.65 5.82
C ARG A 109 -12.48 3.37 4.49
N SER A 110 -13.63 3.20 3.85
CA SER A 110 -13.91 3.82 2.55
C SER A 110 -15.40 4.07 2.36
N ASP A 111 -15.72 5.01 1.50
CA ASP A 111 -17.05 5.16 0.90
C ASP A 111 -17.03 4.57 -0.50
N ILE A 112 -18.11 3.89 -0.89
CA ILE A 112 -18.23 3.27 -2.22
C ILE A 112 -19.57 3.64 -2.81
N CYS A 113 -19.56 4.26 -3.98
CA CYS A 113 -20.77 4.61 -4.70
C CYS A 113 -20.84 3.88 -6.04
N VAL A 114 -22.01 3.36 -6.41
CA VAL A 114 -22.27 2.72 -7.69
C VAL A 114 -23.33 3.52 -8.44
N MET A 115 -23.05 3.82 -9.71
CA MET A 115 -23.95 4.47 -10.66
C MET A 115 -24.16 3.53 -11.84
N LYS A 116 -25.42 3.25 -12.21
CA LYS A 116 -25.73 2.31 -13.29
C LYS A 116 -26.65 2.94 -14.33
N GLY A 117 -26.35 2.79 -15.62
CA GLY A 117 -27.11 3.37 -16.73
C GLY A 117 -26.26 4.27 -17.62
N ASP A 118 -26.82 5.38 -18.11
CA ASP A 118 -26.11 6.36 -18.93
C ASP A 118 -25.26 7.27 -18.04
N VAL A 119 -24.03 6.82 -17.74
CA VAL A 119 -23.08 7.55 -16.88
C VAL A 119 -22.07 8.29 -17.74
N ARG A 120 -21.89 9.59 -17.51
CA ARG A 120 -20.98 10.46 -18.28
C ARG A 120 -20.05 11.24 -17.37
N THR A 121 -18.76 11.24 -17.70
CA THR A 121 -17.75 12.00 -16.95
C THR A 121 -17.72 13.47 -17.36
N HIS A 122 -17.35 14.33 -16.42
CA HIS A 122 -17.03 15.72 -16.71
C HIS A 122 -15.88 16.18 -15.81
N SER A 123 -14.66 16.06 -16.33
CA SER A 123 -13.43 16.30 -15.57
C SER A 123 -13.25 17.75 -15.13
N ALA A 124 -13.72 18.72 -15.93
CA ALA A 124 -13.57 20.14 -15.61
C ALA A 124 -14.31 20.59 -14.34
N SER A 125 -15.36 19.88 -13.94
CA SER A 125 -16.11 20.16 -12.69
C SER A 125 -15.98 19.04 -11.64
N SER A 126 -15.05 18.10 -11.84
CA SER A 126 -14.91 16.90 -11.02
C SER A 126 -16.24 16.18 -10.79
N SER A 127 -17.04 16.04 -11.85
CA SER A 127 -18.40 15.49 -11.75
C SER A 127 -18.60 14.26 -12.62
N ILE A 128 -19.48 13.38 -12.17
CA ILE A 128 -19.98 12.22 -12.90
C ILE A 128 -21.49 12.34 -12.92
N PHE A 129 -22.07 12.36 -14.13
CA PHE A 129 -23.50 12.54 -14.34
C PHE A 129 -24.17 11.21 -14.66
N LEU A 130 -25.33 10.95 -14.07
CA LEU A 130 -26.22 9.85 -14.44
C LEU A 130 -27.50 10.39 -15.07
N TYR A 131 -27.75 10.06 -16.32
CA TYR A 131 -28.97 10.47 -17.02
C TYR A 131 -30.07 9.41 -16.87
N ARG A 132 -31.19 9.81 -16.26
CA ARG A 132 -32.38 8.96 -16.12
C ARG A 132 -33.29 9.15 -17.33
N SER A 133 -33.53 8.07 -18.08
CA SER A 133 -34.52 8.08 -19.17
C SER A 133 -35.92 8.35 -18.63
N LYS A 134 -36.74 9.10 -19.39
CA LYS A 134 -38.15 9.30 -19.04
C LYS A 134 -38.88 7.97 -19.10
N ASP A 135 -39.48 7.60 -17.98
CA ASP A 135 -40.41 6.48 -17.91
C ASP A 135 -41.58 6.75 -18.89
N ARG A 136 -41.78 5.87 -19.89
CA ARG A 136 -42.82 6.03 -20.94
C ARG A 136 -44.25 6.05 -20.35
N SER A 137 -44.40 5.76 -19.07
CA SER A 137 -45.64 5.76 -18.29
C SER A 137 -46.17 7.17 -17.95
N SER A 138 -45.33 8.21 -17.99
CA SER A 138 -45.68 9.57 -17.54
C SER A 138 -46.01 10.56 -18.66
N LEU A 139 -46.48 10.07 -19.82
CA LEU A 139 -46.95 10.90 -20.95
C LEU A 139 -48.34 11.54 -20.73
N LYS A 140 -48.82 11.62 -19.48
CA LYS A 140 -50.01 12.39 -19.11
C LYS A 140 -49.62 13.48 -18.14
N ASN A 141 -49.18 14.62 -18.69
CA ASN A 141 -49.43 15.99 -18.22
C ASN A 141 -48.46 16.95 -18.90
N TYR A 142 -48.62 17.11 -20.21
CA TYR A 142 -48.03 18.24 -20.94
C TYR A 142 -49.04 19.37 -21.00
N VAL A 143 -49.11 20.19 -19.95
CA VAL A 143 -49.38 21.64 -20.08
C VAL A 143 -48.76 22.36 -18.87
N ALA A 144 -48.02 23.44 -19.19
CA ALA A 144 -47.59 24.55 -18.34
C ALA A 144 -46.17 24.48 -17.75
N GLY A 145 -45.35 25.46 -18.17
CA GLY A 145 -44.22 25.98 -17.40
C GLY A 145 -42.86 25.84 -18.07
N VAL A 146 -42.52 26.78 -18.94
CA VAL A 146 -41.11 27.03 -19.33
C VAL A 146 -40.43 27.66 -18.12
N VAL A 147 -39.74 26.83 -17.34
CA VAL A 147 -38.58 27.21 -16.54
C VAL A 147 -37.55 26.12 -16.77
N GLU A 148 -36.52 26.42 -17.56
CA GLU A 148 -35.32 25.58 -17.70
C GLU A 148 -34.54 25.63 -16.39
N GLU A 149 -35.03 24.93 -15.37
CA GLU A 149 -34.17 24.46 -14.29
C GLU A 149 -33.79 23.02 -14.66
N THR A 150 -32.51 22.79 -14.93
CA THR A 150 -31.94 21.45 -15.00
C THR A 150 -32.13 20.81 -13.63
N GLU A 151 -33.26 20.15 -13.40
CA GLU A 151 -33.59 19.53 -12.13
C GLU A 151 -32.56 18.43 -11.80
N GLU A 152 -31.64 18.76 -10.89
CA GLU A 152 -30.77 17.80 -10.22
C GLU A 152 -31.66 16.94 -9.32
N LEU A 153 -31.67 15.63 -9.59
CA LEU A 153 -32.54 14.67 -8.90
C LEU A 153 -31.91 14.13 -7.63
N GLU A 154 -30.60 13.98 -7.64
CA GLU A 154 -29.81 13.35 -6.59
C GLU A 154 -28.38 13.85 -6.71
N HIS A 155 -27.74 14.14 -5.58
CA HIS A 155 -26.39 14.67 -5.53
C HIS A 155 -25.62 14.06 -4.36
N GLU A 156 -24.57 13.32 -4.68
CA GLU A 156 -23.66 12.69 -3.72
C GLU A 156 -22.24 13.24 -3.87
N LYS A 157 -21.50 13.21 -2.77
CA LYS A 157 -20.09 13.62 -2.68
C LYS A 157 -19.24 12.47 -2.17
N VAL A 158 -18.14 12.19 -2.85
CA VAL A 158 -17.25 11.09 -2.47
C VAL A 158 -15.79 11.42 -2.76
N LYS A 159 -14.91 11.06 -1.83
CA LYS A 159 -13.46 11.08 -1.99
C LYS A 159 -12.99 9.62 -2.09
N PRO A 160 -12.59 9.13 -3.27
CA PRO A 160 -12.44 7.70 -3.52
C PRO A 160 -11.07 7.17 -3.04
N TYR A 161 -10.86 7.18 -1.72
CA TYR A 161 -9.64 6.75 -1.05
C TYR A 161 -9.94 5.95 0.23
N THR A 162 -9.09 4.97 0.56
CA THR A 162 -9.38 3.96 1.60
C THR A 162 -8.85 4.31 2.99
N ARG A 163 -8.82 5.61 3.31
CA ARG A 163 -8.40 6.14 4.63
C ARG A 163 -9.47 7.08 5.20
N LYS A 164 -10.75 6.77 5.00
CA LYS A 164 -11.89 7.62 5.38
C LYS A 164 -11.83 8.17 6.82
N TRP A 165 -11.25 7.40 7.75
CA TRP A 165 -11.11 7.80 9.16
C TRP A 165 -10.02 8.84 9.42
N GLU A 166 -9.09 9.07 8.48
CA GLU A 166 -7.96 9.99 8.63
C GLU A 166 -8.24 11.32 7.94
N THR A 167 -8.91 12.25 8.64
CA THR A 167 -9.32 13.55 8.09
C THR A 167 -8.18 14.30 7.38
N SER A 168 -6.99 14.37 8.00
CA SER A 168 -5.85 15.11 7.42
C SER A 168 -5.37 14.56 6.07
N VAL A 169 -5.53 13.26 5.85
CA VAL A 169 -5.18 12.62 4.58
C VAL A 169 -6.32 12.81 3.59
N MET A 170 -7.56 12.58 4.04
CA MET A 170 -8.74 12.78 3.20
C MET A 170 -8.88 14.23 2.72
N ASP A 171 -8.39 15.22 3.46
CA ASP A 171 -8.38 16.63 3.05
C ASP A 171 -7.50 16.88 1.82
N THR A 172 -6.52 16.03 1.53
CA THR A 172 -5.68 16.12 0.32
C THR A 172 -6.23 15.37 -0.88
N ILE A 173 -7.31 14.60 -0.71
CA ILE A 173 -7.93 13.80 -1.78
C ILE A 173 -8.98 14.63 -2.52
N ASP A 174 -8.91 14.59 -3.86
CA ASP A 174 -9.90 15.20 -4.74
C ASP A 174 -11.31 14.62 -4.51
N GLU A 175 -12.31 15.52 -4.40
CA GLU A 175 -13.72 15.16 -4.22
C GLU A 175 -14.44 15.08 -5.57
N LEU A 176 -15.20 14.00 -5.78
CA LEU A 176 -16.11 13.84 -6.92
C LEU A 176 -17.53 14.18 -6.54
N GLN A 177 -18.21 14.85 -7.47
CA GLN A 177 -19.65 15.12 -7.44
C GLN A 177 -20.37 14.06 -8.29
N LEU A 178 -21.26 13.27 -7.69
CA LEU A 178 -22.09 12.31 -8.41
C LEU A 178 -23.50 12.87 -8.52
N ILE A 179 -23.98 13.15 -9.73
CA ILE A 179 -25.19 13.94 -9.94
C ILE A 179 -26.14 13.19 -10.87
N ALA A 180 -27.34 12.87 -10.40
CA ALA A 180 -28.41 12.34 -11.26
C ALA A 180 -29.20 13.49 -11.90
N LYS A 181 -29.42 13.42 -13.21
CA LYS A 181 -30.20 14.41 -13.97
C LYS A 181 -31.33 13.74 -14.75
N LYS A 182 -32.43 14.46 -14.95
CA LYS A 182 -33.45 14.05 -15.92
C LYS A 182 -32.93 14.23 -17.34
N ASP A 183 -33.21 13.27 -18.21
CA ASP A 183 -32.94 13.41 -19.63
C ASP A 183 -33.85 14.48 -20.26
N THR A 184 -33.27 15.63 -20.60
CA THR A 184 -33.92 16.69 -21.38
C THR A 184 -33.49 16.56 -22.83
N LEU A 185 -34.45 16.21 -23.69
CA LEU A 185 -34.30 16.17 -25.15
C LEU A 185 -33.68 17.49 -25.65
N GLY A 186 -32.39 17.48 -25.95
CA GLY A 186 -31.68 18.63 -26.54
C GLY A 186 -30.37 19.07 -25.88
N MET A 187 -30.05 18.61 -24.66
CA MET A 187 -28.80 18.95 -23.96
C MET A 187 -27.88 17.73 -23.77
N HIS A 188 -27.67 16.94 -24.81
CA HIS A 188 -26.69 15.86 -24.75
C HIS A 188 -25.29 16.48 -24.69
N HIS A 189 -24.62 16.42 -23.54
CA HIS A 189 -23.15 16.38 -23.53
C HIS A 189 -22.75 15.09 -24.24
N GLN A 190 -22.52 15.16 -25.55
CA GLN A 190 -22.19 14.01 -26.37
C GLN A 190 -21.00 13.26 -25.78
N CYS A 191 -21.06 11.93 -25.84
CA CYS A 191 -19.92 11.10 -25.48
C CYS A 191 -18.81 11.34 -26.50
N ASP A 192 -17.67 11.83 -26.06
CA ASP A 192 -16.47 11.89 -26.90
C ASP A 192 -15.89 10.48 -27.05
N VAL A 193 -16.04 9.65 -26.01
CA VAL A 193 -15.63 8.24 -25.97
C VAL A 193 -16.72 7.43 -25.29
N GLU A 194 -17.19 6.38 -25.94
CA GLU A 194 -18.19 5.46 -25.42
C GLU A 194 -17.52 4.11 -25.09
N HIS A 195 -17.80 3.59 -23.90
CA HIS A 195 -17.26 2.33 -23.41
C HIS A 195 -18.39 1.33 -23.17
N ASP A 196 -18.14 0.06 -23.46
CA ASP A 196 -19.08 -1.06 -23.27
C ASP A 196 -18.84 -1.84 -21.96
N VAL A 197 -17.83 -1.42 -21.18
CA VAL A 197 -17.42 -2.03 -19.91
C VAL A 197 -17.56 -1.04 -18.75
N PRO A 198 -17.72 -1.51 -17.50
CA PRO A 198 -17.78 -0.65 -16.33
C PRO A 198 -16.47 0.10 -16.08
N ALA A 199 -16.54 1.15 -15.26
CA ALA A 199 -15.36 1.83 -14.74
C ALA A 199 -15.28 1.82 -13.21
N VAL A 200 -14.04 1.81 -12.69
CA VAL A 200 -13.73 1.97 -11.26
C VAL A 200 -12.89 3.24 -11.09
N PHE A 201 -13.40 4.16 -10.28
CA PHE A 201 -12.77 5.44 -9.96
C PHE A 201 -12.08 5.36 -8.60
N PHE A 202 -10.81 5.74 -8.55
CA PHE A 202 -10.02 5.78 -7.32
C PHE A 202 -8.94 6.86 -7.37
N SER A 203 -8.50 7.34 -6.21
CA SER A 203 -7.41 8.30 -6.09
C SER A 203 -6.08 7.61 -5.78
N THR A 204 -5.01 8.09 -6.42
CA THR A 204 -3.61 7.82 -6.05
C THR A 204 -2.95 9.01 -5.34
N GLY A 205 -3.73 9.76 -4.55
CA GLY A 205 -3.23 10.83 -3.68
C GLY A 205 -2.79 10.33 -2.30
N GLY A 206 -2.98 11.15 -1.27
CA GLY A 206 -2.76 10.75 0.12
C GLY A 206 -1.31 10.34 0.43
N TYR A 207 -1.11 9.07 0.75
CA TYR A 207 0.21 8.48 1.10
C TYR A 207 0.99 7.88 -0.08
N THR A 208 0.56 8.14 -1.32
CA THR A 208 1.25 7.68 -2.52
C THR A 208 2.74 8.02 -2.51
N GLY A 209 3.57 7.08 -2.96
CA GLY A 209 5.02 7.07 -2.81
C GLY A 209 5.53 6.13 -1.70
N ASN A 210 4.69 5.79 -0.73
CA ASN A 210 5.02 4.82 0.32
C ASN A 210 4.52 3.41 -0.01
N VAL A 211 5.42 2.46 -0.25
CA VAL A 211 5.09 1.08 -0.69
C VAL A 211 4.03 0.38 0.18
N TYR A 212 3.98 0.64 1.49
CA TYR A 212 2.91 0.12 2.33
C TYR A 212 1.55 0.60 1.87
N HIS A 213 1.37 1.91 1.76
CA HIS A 213 0.12 2.53 1.35
C HIS A 213 -0.23 2.22 -0.11
N GLU A 214 0.76 2.09 -0.98
CA GLU A 214 0.53 1.70 -2.38
C GLU A 214 -0.15 0.34 -2.49
N PHE A 215 0.26 -0.63 -1.65
CA PHE A 215 -0.38 -1.94 -1.61
C PHE A 215 -1.66 -1.95 -0.77
N ASN A 216 -1.61 -1.36 0.41
CA ASN A 216 -2.69 -1.43 1.39
C ASN A 216 -3.91 -0.59 0.99
N ASP A 217 -3.66 0.62 0.49
CA ASP A 217 -4.70 1.61 0.24
C ASP A 217 -5.08 1.70 -1.26
N GLY A 218 -4.20 1.23 -2.14
CA GLY A 218 -4.38 1.26 -3.60
C GLY A 218 -4.55 -0.11 -4.22
N ILE A 219 -3.45 -0.83 -4.43
CA ILE A 219 -3.38 -2.02 -5.29
C ILE A 219 -4.24 -3.18 -4.78
N MET A 220 -4.19 -3.50 -3.49
CA MET A 220 -4.98 -4.60 -2.93
C MET A 220 -6.47 -4.24 -2.88
N PRO A 221 -6.89 -3.04 -2.45
CA PRO A 221 -8.28 -2.61 -2.61
C PRO A 221 -8.77 -2.60 -4.06
N LEU A 222 -7.90 -2.23 -5.02
CA LEU A 222 -8.23 -2.30 -6.44
C LEU A 222 -8.48 -3.74 -6.88
N TYR A 223 -7.64 -4.70 -6.47
CA TYR A 223 -7.88 -6.13 -6.71
C TYR A 223 -9.21 -6.61 -6.11
N ILE A 224 -9.47 -6.29 -4.84
CA ILE A 224 -10.71 -6.65 -4.14
C ILE A 224 -11.93 -6.10 -4.89
N THR A 225 -11.83 -4.86 -5.37
CA THR A 225 -12.95 -4.17 -6.03
C THR A 225 -13.18 -4.67 -7.45
N SER A 226 -12.13 -5.06 -8.18
CA SER A 226 -12.21 -5.22 -9.64
C SER A 226 -12.05 -6.65 -10.17
N GLN A 227 -11.58 -7.60 -9.36
CA GLN A 227 -11.25 -8.95 -9.84
C GLN A 227 -12.44 -9.66 -10.53
N HIS A 228 -13.65 -9.46 -10.04
CA HIS A 228 -14.87 -10.09 -10.56
C HIS A 228 -15.21 -9.66 -11.99
N PHE A 229 -14.72 -8.51 -12.46
CA PHE A 229 -14.89 -8.05 -13.84
C PHE A 229 -14.05 -8.83 -14.85
N ASN A 230 -13.15 -9.72 -14.40
CA ASN A 230 -12.28 -10.51 -15.27
C ASN A 230 -11.59 -9.66 -16.35
N LYS A 231 -10.96 -8.56 -15.91
CA LYS A 231 -10.26 -7.57 -16.75
C LYS A 231 -11.15 -6.68 -17.63
N LYS A 232 -12.47 -6.88 -17.65
CA LYS A 232 -13.44 -6.05 -18.38
C LYS A 232 -13.92 -4.87 -17.54
N VAL A 233 -12.97 -4.00 -17.21
CA VAL A 233 -13.21 -2.80 -16.41
C VAL A 233 -12.18 -1.75 -16.76
N ILE A 234 -12.55 -0.48 -16.79
CA ILE A 234 -11.63 0.65 -17.01
C ILE A 234 -11.31 1.31 -15.67
N PHE A 235 -10.03 1.58 -15.45
CA PHE A 235 -9.59 2.33 -14.28
C PHE A 235 -9.53 3.81 -14.60
N VAL A 236 -10.23 4.62 -13.81
CA VAL A 236 -10.24 6.07 -13.93
C VAL A 236 -9.63 6.65 -12.67
N MET A 237 -8.47 7.29 -12.81
CA MET A 237 -7.62 7.65 -11.70
C MET A 237 -7.70 9.15 -11.43
N LEU A 238 -7.93 9.48 -10.16
CA LEU A 238 -7.71 10.81 -9.60
C LEU A 238 -6.26 10.87 -9.10
N ASP A 239 -5.70 12.08 -9.03
CA ASP A 239 -4.32 12.29 -8.59
C ASP A 239 -3.32 11.44 -9.41
N TYR A 240 -3.48 11.46 -10.75
CA TYR A 240 -2.74 10.59 -11.65
C TYR A 240 -1.24 10.93 -11.69
N HIS A 241 -0.40 9.90 -11.62
CA HIS A 241 1.04 10.02 -11.68
C HIS A 241 1.67 9.05 -12.68
N THR A 242 2.36 9.55 -13.70
CA THR A 242 3.02 8.71 -14.72
C THR A 242 4.04 7.75 -14.10
N TRP A 243 4.78 8.17 -13.07
CA TRP A 243 5.75 7.30 -12.40
C TRP A 243 5.07 6.11 -11.69
N TRP A 244 3.86 6.31 -11.17
CA TRP A 244 3.08 5.27 -10.51
C TRP A 244 2.65 4.21 -11.51
N ILE A 245 2.18 4.64 -12.68
CA ILE A 245 1.84 3.75 -13.80
C ILE A 245 3.06 2.99 -14.29
N THR A 246 4.20 3.65 -14.43
CA THR A 246 5.46 2.97 -14.79
C THR A 246 5.85 1.90 -13.77
N LYS A 247 5.59 2.14 -12.48
CA LYS A 247 5.96 1.24 -11.39
C LYS A 247 5.01 0.06 -11.22
N TYR A 248 3.70 0.28 -11.35
CA TYR A 248 2.67 -0.71 -11.05
C TYR A 248 1.88 -1.20 -12.29
N GLY A 249 2.23 -0.71 -13.48
CA GLY A 249 1.54 -1.06 -14.74
C GLY A 249 1.47 -2.57 -15.01
N ASP A 250 2.50 -3.32 -14.64
CA ASP A 250 2.50 -4.78 -14.75
C ASP A 250 1.35 -5.41 -13.93
N ILE A 251 1.08 -4.90 -12.72
CA ILE A 251 -0.05 -5.34 -11.88
C ILE A 251 -1.37 -4.90 -12.50
N LEU A 252 -1.50 -3.63 -12.91
CA LEU A 252 -2.73 -3.10 -13.50
C LEU A 252 -3.15 -3.89 -14.75
N SER A 253 -2.18 -4.32 -15.56
CA SER A 253 -2.42 -5.15 -16.75
C SER A 253 -3.05 -6.52 -16.45
N GLN A 254 -2.95 -6.98 -15.19
CA GLN A 254 -3.61 -8.20 -14.73
C GLN A 254 -5.04 -7.96 -14.25
N LEU A 255 -5.40 -6.71 -13.96
CA LEU A 255 -6.70 -6.30 -13.42
C LEU A 255 -7.61 -5.66 -14.48
N SER A 256 -7.05 -5.12 -15.56
CA SER A 256 -7.78 -4.50 -16.67
C SER A 256 -7.11 -4.80 -18.02
N ASP A 257 -7.92 -5.00 -19.07
CA ASP A 257 -7.47 -5.07 -20.47
C ASP A 257 -7.34 -3.68 -21.11
N TYR A 258 -7.70 -2.61 -20.39
CA TYR A 258 -7.81 -1.26 -20.90
C TYR A 258 -6.76 -0.34 -20.24
N PRO A 259 -6.26 0.68 -20.96
CA PRO A 259 -5.37 1.66 -20.36
C PRO A 259 -6.10 2.48 -19.28
N PRO A 260 -5.44 2.78 -18.14
CA PRO A 260 -5.99 3.71 -17.16
C PRO A 260 -6.21 5.10 -17.75
N ILE A 261 -7.25 5.79 -17.28
CA ILE A 261 -7.60 7.16 -17.68
C ILE A 261 -7.17 8.11 -16.57
N ASP A 262 -6.39 9.14 -16.92
CA ASP A 262 -6.15 10.31 -16.06
C ASP A 262 -7.40 11.18 -16.07
N PHE A 263 -8.19 11.14 -14.99
CA PHE A 263 -9.47 11.84 -14.93
C PHE A 263 -9.30 13.35 -15.09
N SER A 264 -8.30 13.94 -14.41
CA SER A 264 -8.08 15.39 -14.44
C SER A 264 -7.36 15.83 -15.71
N GLY A 265 -6.50 14.99 -16.27
CA GLY A 265 -5.75 15.25 -17.51
C GLY A 265 -6.58 15.07 -18.78
N ASP A 266 -7.49 14.10 -18.84
CA ASP A 266 -8.34 13.85 -20.01
C ASP A 266 -9.61 14.73 -19.97
N LYS A 267 -9.76 15.59 -20.98
CA LYS A 267 -10.88 16.55 -21.08
C LYS A 267 -12.08 15.99 -21.86
N ARG A 268 -11.97 14.77 -22.37
CA ARG A 268 -13.05 14.10 -23.10
C ARG A 268 -14.14 13.63 -22.13
N THR A 269 -15.37 13.67 -22.60
CA THR A 269 -16.54 13.06 -21.96
C THR A 269 -16.52 11.57 -22.23
N HIS A 270 -16.24 10.78 -21.20
CA HIS A 270 -16.29 9.32 -21.25
C HIS A 270 -17.65 8.83 -20.76
N CYS A 271 -18.25 7.91 -21.50
CA CYS A 271 -19.53 7.32 -21.18
C CYS A 271 -19.38 5.84 -20.83
N PHE A 272 -20.03 5.42 -19.75
CA PHE A 272 -19.95 4.06 -19.22
C PHE A 272 -21.36 3.53 -18.89
N PRO A 273 -21.59 2.21 -19.02
CA PRO A 273 -22.84 1.57 -18.62
C PRO A 273 -22.97 1.46 -17.08
N GLU A 274 -21.84 1.46 -16.37
CA GLU A 274 -21.77 1.34 -14.91
C GLU A 274 -20.47 1.94 -14.40
N VAL A 275 -20.53 2.63 -13.26
CA VAL A 275 -19.39 3.25 -12.60
C VAL A 275 -19.41 2.91 -11.11
N THR A 276 -18.28 2.42 -10.60
CA THR A 276 -18.00 2.31 -9.17
C THR A 276 -17.01 3.39 -8.77
N VAL A 277 -17.29 4.14 -7.70
CA VAL A 277 -16.44 5.21 -7.19
C VAL A 277 -16.01 4.87 -5.76
N GLY A 278 -14.71 4.74 -5.56
CA GLY A 278 -14.11 4.25 -4.31
C GLY A 278 -13.70 2.77 -4.40
N LEU A 279 -12.88 2.35 -3.43
CA LEU A 279 -12.34 0.99 -3.36
C LEU A 279 -12.81 0.27 -2.08
N ARG A 280 -13.04 -1.04 -2.22
CA ARG A 280 -13.28 -1.99 -1.12
C ARG A 280 -11.97 -2.37 -0.46
N ILE A 281 -11.88 -2.26 0.86
CA ILE A 281 -10.73 -2.68 1.65
C ILE A 281 -11.21 -3.55 2.82
N HIS A 282 -10.58 -4.72 3.00
CA HIS A 282 -10.97 -5.67 4.04
C HIS A 282 -10.24 -5.34 5.35
N ASP A 283 -8.91 -5.33 5.32
CA ASP A 283 -8.06 -5.03 6.48
C ASP A 283 -6.65 -4.65 6.04
N GLU A 284 -5.74 -4.45 6.98
CA GLU A 284 -4.32 -4.20 6.69
C GLU A 284 -3.70 -5.36 5.90
N LEU A 285 -3.23 -5.11 4.68
CA LEU A 285 -2.56 -6.03 3.74
C LEU A 285 -3.20 -7.43 3.63
N THR A 286 -4.53 -7.51 3.69
CA THR A 286 -5.23 -8.79 3.60
C THR A 286 -6.42 -8.79 2.65
N VAL A 287 -6.73 -10.00 2.17
CA VAL A 287 -7.93 -10.30 1.39
C VAL A 287 -8.70 -11.36 2.17
N ASP A 288 -9.82 -10.96 2.77
CA ASP A 288 -10.78 -11.90 3.37
C ASP A 288 -11.54 -12.67 2.28
N SER A 289 -11.32 -13.98 2.21
CA SER A 289 -11.98 -14.85 1.23
C SER A 289 -13.49 -14.93 1.42
N SER A 290 -14.00 -14.74 2.63
CA SER A 290 -15.45 -14.82 2.92
C SER A 290 -16.24 -13.65 2.33
N LEU A 291 -15.56 -12.56 1.97
CA LEU A 291 -16.12 -11.36 1.36
C LEU A 291 -15.88 -11.30 -0.16
N MET A 292 -15.13 -12.25 -0.71
CA MET A 292 -14.76 -12.29 -2.13
C MET A 292 -15.61 -13.29 -2.91
N GLU A 293 -15.98 -12.91 -4.13
CA GLU A 293 -16.55 -13.87 -5.08
C GLU A 293 -15.54 -14.98 -5.39
N GLY A 294 -16.02 -16.23 -5.42
CA GLY A 294 -15.16 -17.40 -5.65
C GLY A 294 -14.24 -17.76 -4.47
N ASN A 295 -14.43 -17.17 -3.29
CA ASN A 295 -13.61 -17.40 -2.09
C ASN A 295 -12.11 -17.08 -2.30
N MET A 296 -11.80 -16.11 -3.15
CA MET A 296 -10.43 -15.71 -3.46
C MET A 296 -9.76 -15.06 -2.24
N GLY A 297 -8.55 -15.48 -1.91
CA GLY A 297 -7.80 -15.01 -0.75
C GLY A 297 -6.51 -14.25 -1.10
N ILE A 298 -5.71 -13.96 -0.08
CA ILE A 298 -4.42 -13.28 -0.22
C ILE A 298 -3.41 -14.09 -1.06
N VAL A 299 -3.55 -15.42 -1.07
CA VAL A 299 -2.73 -16.30 -1.93
C VAL A 299 -3.04 -16.06 -3.40
N ASP A 300 -4.32 -15.83 -3.76
CA ASP A 300 -4.73 -15.52 -5.12
C ASP A 300 -4.24 -14.14 -5.59
N PHE A 301 -4.24 -13.17 -4.68
CA PHE A 301 -3.60 -11.88 -4.91
C PHE A 301 -2.11 -12.06 -5.18
N ARG A 302 -1.40 -12.88 -4.40
CA ARG A 302 0.02 -13.17 -4.66
C ARG A 302 0.23 -13.88 -6.00
N ASN A 303 -0.66 -14.78 -6.40
CA ASN A 303 -0.62 -15.43 -7.73
C ASN A 303 -0.84 -14.42 -8.86
N LEU A 304 -1.61 -13.35 -8.63
CA LEU A 304 -1.71 -12.23 -9.57
C LEU A 304 -0.36 -11.52 -9.71
N LEU A 305 0.37 -11.31 -8.60
CA LEU A 305 1.72 -10.73 -8.65
C LEU A 305 2.70 -11.64 -9.41
N ASP A 306 2.61 -12.97 -9.27
CA ASP A 306 3.40 -13.91 -10.07
C ASP A 306 3.16 -13.66 -11.56
N ARG A 307 1.89 -13.59 -11.99
CA ARG A 307 1.53 -13.34 -13.40
C ARG A 307 1.98 -11.97 -13.89
N ALA A 308 1.88 -10.94 -13.05
CA ALA A 308 2.28 -9.58 -13.37
C ALA A 308 3.78 -9.49 -13.68
N TYR A 309 4.64 -10.04 -12.82
CA TYR A 309 6.08 -9.83 -12.92
C TYR A 309 6.83 -10.88 -13.74
N TRP A 310 6.28 -12.10 -13.90
CA TRP A 310 6.98 -13.17 -14.62
C TRP A 310 7.40 -12.82 -16.06
N PRO A 311 6.58 -12.13 -16.88
CA PRO A 311 7.00 -11.71 -18.21
C PRO A 311 8.27 -10.86 -18.19
N ARG A 312 8.34 -9.87 -17.29
CA ARG A 312 9.51 -8.99 -17.17
C ARG A 312 10.72 -9.73 -16.60
N ILE A 313 10.51 -10.61 -15.63
CA ILE A 313 11.57 -11.46 -15.07
C ILE A 313 12.19 -12.35 -16.15
N ARG A 314 11.40 -12.95 -17.04
CA ARG A 314 11.92 -13.75 -18.16
C ARG A 314 12.78 -12.92 -19.10
N SER A 315 12.37 -11.68 -19.41
CA SER A 315 13.19 -10.76 -20.20
C SER A 315 14.51 -10.44 -19.51
N LEU A 316 14.51 -10.18 -18.19
CA LEU A 316 15.72 -9.94 -17.43
C LEU A 316 16.69 -11.13 -17.46
N ILE A 317 16.16 -12.35 -17.33
CA ILE A 317 16.97 -13.59 -17.43
C ILE A 317 17.60 -13.70 -18.82
N GLN A 318 16.83 -13.47 -19.88
CA GLN A 318 17.34 -13.54 -21.25
C GLN A 318 18.42 -12.48 -21.54
N ASP A 319 18.27 -11.28 -21.00
CA ASP A 319 19.27 -10.21 -21.13
C ASP A 319 20.56 -10.60 -20.39
N GLU A 320 20.47 -11.13 -19.16
CA GLU A 320 21.61 -11.64 -18.40
C GLU A 320 22.33 -12.80 -19.11
N GLU A 321 21.58 -13.75 -19.68
CA GLU A 321 22.14 -14.88 -20.46
C GLU A 321 22.88 -14.40 -21.71
N ARG A 322 22.33 -13.41 -22.42
CA ARG A 322 22.98 -12.80 -23.59
C ARG A 322 24.27 -12.09 -23.19
N GLU A 323 24.25 -11.29 -22.13
CA GLU A 323 25.46 -10.62 -21.62
C GLU A 323 26.54 -11.62 -21.18
N ALA A 324 26.15 -12.74 -20.56
CA ALA A 324 27.08 -13.79 -20.16
C ALA A 324 27.72 -14.48 -21.38
N GLN A 325 26.93 -14.78 -22.42
CA GLN A 325 27.43 -15.34 -23.67
C GLN A 325 28.37 -14.36 -24.39
N GLU A 326 28.03 -13.08 -24.44
CA GLU A 326 28.89 -12.04 -25.02
C GLU A 326 30.23 -11.95 -24.28
N LYS A 327 30.21 -11.94 -22.94
CA LYS A 327 31.44 -11.95 -22.11
C LYS A 327 32.28 -13.21 -22.35
N LEU A 328 31.66 -14.39 -22.42
CA LEU A 328 32.36 -15.64 -22.70
C LEU A 328 32.98 -15.63 -24.11
N SER A 329 32.24 -15.15 -25.11
CA SER A 329 32.74 -15.01 -26.48
C SER A 329 33.88 -14.00 -26.59
N ALA A 330 33.85 -12.91 -25.82
CA ALA A 330 34.94 -11.95 -25.73
C ALA A 330 36.17 -12.55 -25.02
N SER A 331 35.98 -13.34 -23.96
CA SER A 331 37.07 -14.04 -23.26
C SER A 331 37.72 -15.14 -24.11
N LEU A 332 36.97 -15.81 -24.98
CA LEU A 332 37.48 -16.83 -25.90
C LEU A 332 38.33 -16.27 -27.05
N THR A 333 38.40 -14.94 -27.22
CA THR A 333 39.32 -14.29 -28.18
C THR A 333 40.74 -14.07 -27.62
N SER A 334 41.01 -14.41 -26.36
CA SER A 334 42.37 -14.44 -25.77
C SER A 334 42.71 -15.84 -25.22
N GLU A 335 43.31 -16.65 -26.10
CA GLU A 335 44.04 -17.92 -25.91
C GLU A 335 43.47 -19.10 -25.05
N SER A 336 43.55 -20.27 -25.72
CA SER A 336 43.73 -21.67 -25.27
C SER A 336 42.59 -22.40 -24.53
N PRO A 337 42.21 -23.63 -24.97
CA PRO A 337 41.17 -24.41 -24.32
C PRO A 337 41.64 -24.95 -22.97
N LEU A 338 40.92 -24.61 -21.90
CA LEU A 338 41.01 -25.32 -20.62
C LEU A 338 40.06 -26.51 -20.66
N GLU A 339 40.58 -27.67 -20.25
CA GLU A 339 39.87 -28.94 -20.17
C GLU A 339 38.64 -28.82 -19.26
N ILE A 340 37.50 -29.29 -19.77
CA ILE A 340 36.26 -29.39 -19.01
C ILE A 340 36.39 -30.62 -18.11
N GLU A 341 36.74 -30.41 -16.84
CA GLU A 341 36.50 -31.42 -15.81
C GLU A 341 34.99 -31.52 -15.57
N ASN A 342 34.43 -32.67 -15.93
CA ASN A 342 33.06 -33.03 -15.58
C ASN A 342 32.99 -33.23 -14.07
N GLU A 343 32.63 -32.18 -13.32
CA GLU A 343 32.18 -32.35 -11.94
C GLU A 343 30.89 -33.17 -11.94
N VAL A 344 31.02 -34.39 -11.43
CA VAL A 344 29.92 -35.26 -11.05
C VAL A 344 28.97 -34.46 -10.15
N GLN A 345 27.70 -34.35 -10.56
CA GLN A 345 26.63 -33.83 -9.70
C GLN A 345 26.45 -34.76 -8.50
N GLU A 346 27.25 -34.55 -7.45
CA GLU A 346 26.85 -34.91 -6.10
C GLU A 346 25.53 -34.18 -5.82
N ASP A 347 24.59 -34.90 -5.20
CA ASP A 347 23.30 -34.41 -4.75
C ASP A 347 23.51 -33.29 -3.72
N GLN A 348 23.85 -32.08 -4.19
CA GLN A 348 24.18 -30.96 -3.34
C GLN A 348 22.91 -30.55 -2.61
N VAL A 349 22.87 -30.81 -1.31
CA VAL A 349 21.82 -30.32 -0.41
C VAL A 349 21.68 -28.82 -0.65
N ARG A 350 20.56 -28.42 -1.27
CA ARG A 350 20.30 -27.04 -1.66
C ARG A 350 20.26 -26.18 -0.41
N LYS A 351 21.21 -25.25 -0.29
CA LYS A 351 21.25 -24.29 0.82
C LYS A 351 20.01 -23.38 0.77
N PRO A 352 19.31 -23.16 1.89
CA PRO A 352 18.21 -22.20 1.94
C PRO A 352 18.69 -20.79 1.61
N LYS A 353 17.92 -20.07 0.79
CA LYS A 353 18.21 -18.70 0.35
C LYS A 353 17.62 -17.68 1.32
N LEU A 354 18.44 -16.79 1.83
CA LEU A 354 18.05 -15.74 2.78
C LEU A 354 18.27 -14.38 2.15
N VAL A 355 17.21 -13.57 2.10
CA VAL A 355 17.26 -12.18 1.66
C VAL A 355 17.20 -11.26 2.88
N ILE A 356 18.12 -10.30 2.96
CA ILE A 356 18.05 -9.19 3.90
C ILE A 356 17.64 -7.94 3.14
N ILE A 357 16.52 -7.32 3.52
CA ILE A 357 16.15 -5.99 3.04
C ILE A 357 16.88 -4.97 3.91
N SER A 358 18.01 -4.51 3.36
CA SER A 358 18.84 -3.46 3.95
C SER A 358 18.16 -2.11 3.80
N ARG A 359 18.44 -1.23 4.76
CA ARG A 359 17.96 0.14 4.77
C ARG A 359 19.04 1.07 5.31
N ASN A 360 19.07 2.29 4.78
CA ASN A 360 19.91 3.36 5.28
C ASN A 360 19.08 4.26 6.22
N GLY A 361 19.76 5.01 7.09
CA GLY A 361 19.11 5.97 8.00
C GLY A 361 18.25 5.30 9.08
N SER A 362 16.96 5.66 9.12
CA SER A 362 16.06 5.25 10.20
C SER A 362 15.91 3.72 10.26
N ARG A 363 15.98 3.17 11.48
CA ARG A 363 15.89 1.72 11.81
C ARG A 363 16.92 0.84 11.11
N ALA A 364 17.99 1.42 10.55
CA ALA A 364 19.09 0.67 9.96
C ALA A 364 19.71 -0.33 10.96
N ILE A 365 20.07 -1.51 10.47
CA ILE A 365 20.80 -2.52 11.24
C ILE A 365 22.29 -2.19 11.16
N THR A 366 22.81 -1.57 12.20
CA THR A 366 24.18 -1.02 12.24
C THR A 366 25.29 -2.08 12.20
N ASN A 367 24.96 -3.34 12.51
CA ASN A 367 25.86 -4.48 12.43
C ASN A 367 25.40 -5.53 11.39
N GLU A 368 24.81 -5.08 10.27
CA GLU A 368 24.31 -5.93 9.19
C GLU A 368 25.38 -6.87 8.62
N ASN A 369 26.62 -6.41 8.46
CA ASN A 369 27.73 -7.23 7.99
C ASN A 369 27.99 -8.45 8.90
N LEU A 370 27.82 -8.30 10.21
CA LEU A 370 27.95 -9.41 11.16
C LEU A 370 26.73 -10.33 11.12
N LEU A 371 25.54 -9.79 10.84
CA LEU A 371 24.34 -10.58 10.60
C LEU A 371 24.50 -11.46 9.34
N VAL A 372 24.99 -10.89 8.23
CA VAL A 372 25.30 -11.63 6.99
C VAL A 372 26.27 -12.77 7.28
N LYS A 373 27.41 -12.46 7.90
CA LYS A 373 28.42 -13.48 8.25
C LYS A 373 27.84 -14.61 9.10
N MET A 374 27.02 -14.29 10.10
CA MET A 374 26.39 -15.31 10.94
C MET A 374 25.40 -16.18 10.15
N ALA A 375 24.61 -15.59 9.25
CA ALA A 375 23.67 -16.35 8.43
C ALA A 375 24.41 -17.31 7.48
N GLU A 376 25.52 -16.88 6.88
CA GLU A 376 26.39 -17.72 6.08
C GLU A 376 27.01 -18.87 6.91
N GLU A 377 27.50 -18.58 8.12
CA GLU A 377 28.03 -19.58 9.06
C GLU A 377 26.99 -20.62 9.50
N ILE A 378 25.70 -20.26 9.53
CA ILE A 378 24.60 -21.20 9.79
C ILE A 378 24.33 -22.11 8.58
N GLY A 379 24.65 -21.64 7.37
CA GLY A 379 24.49 -22.40 6.12
C GLY A 379 23.53 -21.79 5.10
N PHE A 380 23.07 -20.54 5.31
CA PHE A 380 22.25 -19.83 4.32
C PHE A 380 23.08 -19.33 3.12
N GLU A 381 22.47 -19.31 1.93
CA GLU A 381 22.91 -18.48 0.82
C GLU A 381 22.32 -17.08 0.99
N VAL A 382 23.14 -16.07 1.29
CA VAL A 382 22.65 -14.74 1.68
C VAL A 382 22.71 -13.75 0.52
N ASN A 383 21.62 -13.02 0.30
CA ASN A 383 21.54 -11.89 -0.62
C ASN A 383 21.05 -10.64 0.15
N VAL A 384 21.73 -9.51 -0.02
CA VAL A 384 21.33 -8.24 0.60
C VAL A 384 20.75 -7.32 -0.47
N LEU A 385 19.46 -7.04 -0.36
CA LEU A 385 18.77 -6.09 -1.22
C LEU A 385 18.75 -4.71 -0.60
N ARG A 386 19.01 -3.68 -1.40
CA ARG A 386 18.88 -2.26 -1.03
C ARG A 386 17.91 -1.57 -1.99
N PRO A 387 16.59 -1.79 -1.86
CA PRO A 387 15.63 -1.15 -2.72
C PRO A 387 15.62 0.36 -2.50
N ASP A 388 15.67 1.10 -3.60
CA ASP A 388 15.40 2.54 -3.66
C ASP A 388 14.05 2.79 -4.38
N PRO A 389 13.51 4.03 -4.36
CA PRO A 389 12.22 4.33 -4.99
C PRO A 389 12.11 3.97 -6.48
N THR A 390 13.23 3.97 -7.21
CA THR A 390 13.35 3.64 -8.64
C THR A 390 13.70 2.18 -8.92
N THR A 391 14.01 1.39 -7.89
CA THR A 391 14.28 -0.04 -8.05
C THR A 391 13.04 -0.72 -8.66
N GLU A 392 13.25 -1.38 -9.78
CA GLU A 392 12.21 -2.12 -10.51
C GLU A 392 11.61 -3.24 -9.65
N LEU A 393 10.27 -3.24 -9.49
CA LEU A 393 9.58 -4.22 -8.65
C LEU A 393 9.79 -5.66 -9.12
N ALA A 394 9.91 -5.90 -10.43
CA ALA A 394 10.19 -7.23 -10.97
C ALA A 394 11.52 -7.82 -10.43
N LYS A 395 12.54 -6.98 -10.17
CA LYS A 395 13.82 -7.42 -9.61
C LYS A 395 13.69 -7.80 -8.13
N ILE A 396 12.97 -7.00 -7.35
CA ILE A 396 12.66 -7.28 -5.95
C ILE A 396 11.82 -8.56 -5.86
N TYR A 397 10.80 -8.68 -6.72
CA TYR A 397 9.95 -9.85 -6.83
C TYR A 397 10.76 -11.11 -7.13
N ARG A 398 11.63 -11.08 -8.16
CA ARG A 398 12.51 -12.22 -8.50
C ARG A 398 13.33 -12.69 -7.31
N ALA A 399 13.92 -11.76 -6.57
CA ALA A 399 14.78 -12.09 -5.44
C ALA A 399 14.00 -12.69 -4.25
N LEU A 400 12.83 -12.14 -3.92
CA LEU A 400 12.00 -12.60 -2.79
C LEU A 400 11.18 -13.85 -3.12
N ASN A 401 10.71 -13.97 -4.36
CA ASN A 401 10.00 -15.17 -4.82
C ASN A 401 10.91 -16.40 -4.87
N ALA A 402 12.22 -16.18 -5.05
CA ALA A 402 13.24 -17.22 -5.02
C ALA A 402 13.83 -17.47 -3.62
N SER A 403 13.45 -16.70 -2.59
CA SER A 403 14.00 -16.81 -1.25
C SER A 403 13.15 -17.67 -0.31
N ASP A 404 13.84 -18.32 0.61
CA ASP A 404 13.27 -19.17 1.66
C ASP A 404 13.04 -18.38 2.95
N VAL A 405 13.88 -17.36 3.18
CA VAL A 405 13.83 -16.48 4.35
C VAL A 405 13.98 -15.02 3.92
N MET A 406 13.16 -14.14 4.49
CA MET A 406 13.30 -12.68 4.39
C MET A 406 13.55 -12.09 5.76
N ILE A 407 14.49 -11.16 5.87
CA ILE A 407 14.78 -10.39 7.07
C ILE A 407 14.69 -8.90 6.76
N GLY A 408 14.09 -8.14 7.66
CA GLY A 408 14.19 -6.69 7.61
C GLY A 408 13.66 -6.01 8.87
N ALA A 409 14.00 -4.74 9.03
CA ALA A 409 13.48 -3.92 10.11
C ALA A 409 12.13 -3.31 9.74
N HIS A 410 11.21 -3.28 10.71
CA HIS A 410 9.85 -2.75 10.55
C HIS A 410 9.81 -1.42 9.78
N GLY A 411 9.00 -1.37 8.73
CA GLY A 411 8.83 -0.20 7.85
C GLY A 411 8.24 -0.61 6.51
N ALA A 412 7.92 0.37 5.67
CA ALA A 412 7.17 0.18 4.42
C ALA A 412 7.77 -0.86 3.47
N ALA A 413 9.10 -1.01 3.44
CA ALA A 413 9.75 -2.02 2.60
C ALA A 413 9.43 -3.47 3.01
N MET A 414 8.86 -3.69 4.20
CA MET A 414 8.42 -5.02 4.65
C MET A 414 7.20 -5.51 3.90
N THR A 415 6.41 -4.63 3.28
CA THR A 415 5.27 -4.99 2.40
C THR A 415 5.67 -5.97 1.30
N HIS A 416 6.94 -5.96 0.88
CA HIS A 416 7.46 -6.93 -0.07
C HIS A 416 7.43 -8.39 0.42
N PHE A 417 7.07 -8.67 1.68
CA PHE A 417 6.76 -10.05 2.11
C PHE A 417 5.68 -10.69 1.21
N LEU A 418 4.79 -9.88 0.60
CA LEU A 418 3.78 -10.31 -0.37
C LEU A 418 4.38 -10.99 -1.62
N PHE A 419 5.68 -10.81 -1.87
CA PHE A 419 6.39 -11.41 -3.00
C PHE A 419 7.00 -12.79 -2.65
N MET A 420 6.97 -13.17 -1.37
CA MET A 420 7.46 -14.48 -0.93
C MET A 420 6.47 -15.59 -1.24
N LYS A 421 6.99 -16.81 -1.40
CA LYS A 421 6.18 -18.02 -1.56
C LYS A 421 5.57 -18.46 -0.22
N PRO A 422 4.30 -18.93 -0.20
CA PRO A 422 3.73 -19.56 0.98
C PRO A 422 4.62 -20.64 1.58
N GLY A 423 4.70 -20.63 2.91
CA GLY A 423 5.53 -21.48 3.75
C GLY A 423 7.00 -21.06 3.86
N SER A 424 7.44 -19.96 3.23
CA SER A 424 8.73 -19.32 3.53
C SER A 424 8.70 -18.65 4.91
N VAL A 425 9.85 -18.17 5.41
CA VAL A 425 9.98 -17.52 6.72
C VAL A 425 10.16 -16.01 6.57
N PHE A 426 9.38 -15.23 7.31
CA PHE A 426 9.56 -13.78 7.39
C PHE A 426 9.97 -13.38 8.81
N ILE A 427 11.18 -12.85 8.95
CA ILE A 427 11.74 -12.37 10.22
C ILE A 427 11.73 -10.85 10.22
N GLN A 428 10.89 -10.27 11.08
CA GLN A 428 10.80 -8.83 11.24
C GLN A 428 11.57 -8.40 12.49
N VAL A 429 12.57 -7.54 12.32
CA VAL A 429 13.17 -6.81 13.45
C VAL A 429 12.18 -5.73 13.87
N VAL A 430 11.72 -5.79 15.12
CA VAL A 430 10.68 -4.93 15.68
C VAL A 430 11.32 -3.90 16.62
N PRO A 431 11.45 -2.63 16.19
CA PRO A 431 11.98 -1.55 17.00
C PRO A 431 11.17 -1.28 18.28
N LEU A 432 11.75 -0.55 19.24
CA LEU A 432 11.02 -0.12 20.43
C LEU A 432 9.74 0.64 20.04
N GLY A 433 8.66 0.49 20.82
CA GLY A 433 7.40 1.22 20.60
C GLY A 433 6.57 0.75 19.40
N THR A 434 7.03 -0.24 18.62
CA THR A 434 6.36 -0.66 17.36
C THR A 434 5.73 -2.05 17.42
N VAL A 435 5.65 -2.68 18.60
CA VAL A 435 5.19 -4.08 18.73
C VAL A 435 3.78 -4.29 18.18
N TRP A 436 2.85 -3.39 18.49
CA TRP A 436 1.47 -3.49 18.00
C TRP A 436 1.42 -3.31 16.47
N ALA A 437 2.13 -2.31 15.94
CA ALA A 437 2.17 -2.01 14.50
C ALA A 437 2.86 -3.13 13.70
N ALA A 438 3.88 -3.77 14.28
CA ALA A 438 4.56 -4.90 13.65
C ALA A 438 3.62 -6.09 13.47
N GLU A 439 2.82 -6.40 14.49
CA GLU A 439 1.86 -7.49 14.46
C GLU A 439 0.71 -7.20 13.49
N GLU A 440 0.10 -6.01 13.59
CA GLU A 440 -1.06 -5.59 12.79
C GLU A 440 -0.71 -5.47 11.30
N TYR A 441 0.35 -4.73 10.97
CA TYR A 441 0.65 -4.38 9.57
C TYR A 441 1.37 -5.48 8.81
N TYR A 442 2.04 -6.41 9.49
CA TYR A 442 2.87 -7.41 8.82
C TYR A 442 2.82 -8.80 9.42
N GLY A 443 2.66 -8.94 10.75
CA GLY A 443 2.58 -10.24 11.41
C GLY A 443 1.38 -11.06 10.97
N GLU A 444 0.17 -10.54 11.22
CA GLU A 444 -1.08 -11.17 10.82
C GLU A 444 -1.19 -11.36 9.30
N PRO A 445 -0.91 -10.34 8.46
CA PRO A 445 -0.90 -10.49 7.01
C PRO A 445 0.06 -11.58 6.50
N ALA A 446 1.28 -11.67 7.06
CA ALA A 446 2.23 -12.70 6.68
C ALA A 446 1.73 -14.11 7.03
N ARG A 447 1.08 -14.29 8.19
CA ARG A 447 0.48 -15.59 8.56
C ARG A 447 -0.67 -15.95 7.63
N LYS A 448 -1.53 -14.99 7.27
CA LYS A 448 -2.63 -15.19 6.30
C LYS A 448 -2.10 -15.57 4.91
N LEU A 449 -0.96 -15.03 4.48
CA LEU A 449 -0.25 -15.47 3.26
C LEU A 449 0.37 -16.87 3.36
N GLY A 450 0.39 -17.46 4.56
CA GLY A 450 0.98 -18.77 4.82
C GLY A 450 2.48 -18.70 5.13
N LEU A 451 3.03 -17.55 5.48
CA LEU A 451 4.42 -17.43 5.91
C LEU A 451 4.60 -17.79 7.39
N LYS A 452 5.78 -18.32 7.72
CA LYS A 452 6.23 -18.44 9.10
C LYS A 452 6.73 -17.08 9.59
N TYR A 453 5.88 -16.31 10.27
CA TYR A 453 6.27 -15.03 10.85
C TYR A 453 7.10 -15.19 12.14
N ILE A 454 8.18 -14.40 12.26
CA ILE A 454 9.03 -14.30 13.44
C ILE A 454 9.30 -12.82 13.76
N GLY A 455 8.57 -12.26 14.73
CA GLY A 455 8.88 -10.93 15.28
C GLY A 455 10.06 -10.97 16.27
N TYR A 456 11.19 -10.35 15.91
CA TYR A 456 12.32 -10.12 16.81
C TYR A 456 12.18 -8.76 17.48
N GLN A 457 11.56 -8.74 18.66
CA GLN A 457 11.49 -7.54 19.49
C GLN A 457 12.85 -7.23 20.10
N ILE A 458 13.35 -6.03 19.78
CA ILE A 458 14.63 -5.57 20.27
C ILE A 458 14.53 -5.19 21.76
N LEU A 459 15.63 -5.35 22.48
CA LEU A 459 15.80 -4.80 23.81
C LEU A 459 16.14 -3.31 23.72
N THR A 460 15.97 -2.60 24.82
CA THR A 460 16.35 -1.19 24.91
C THR A 460 17.79 -0.97 24.49
N ARG A 461 18.73 -1.80 24.96
CA ARG A 461 20.17 -1.74 24.63
C ARG A 461 20.51 -1.99 23.15
N GLU A 462 19.59 -2.55 22.37
CA GLU A 462 19.78 -2.74 20.93
C GLU A 462 19.31 -1.53 20.12
N SER A 463 18.63 -0.56 20.75
CA SER A 463 18.17 0.68 20.12
C SER A 463 19.13 1.82 20.39
N SER A 464 19.39 2.66 19.39
CA SER A 464 20.16 3.91 19.58
C SER A 464 19.47 4.90 20.53
N LEU A 465 18.17 4.72 20.83
CA LEU A 465 17.47 5.52 21.83
C LEU A 465 18.05 5.34 23.23
N TYR A 466 18.69 4.19 23.51
CA TYR A 466 19.31 3.90 24.81
C TYR A 466 20.40 4.90 25.18
N ASP A 467 21.13 5.42 24.20
CA ASP A 467 22.19 6.41 24.41
C ASP A 467 21.67 7.86 24.36
N LYS A 468 20.43 8.06 23.90
CA LYS A 468 19.82 9.38 23.69
C LYS A 468 18.93 9.83 24.85
N TYR A 469 18.29 8.88 25.52
CA TYR A 469 17.32 9.14 26.59
C TYR A 469 17.85 8.63 27.93
N GLU A 470 17.44 9.30 29.01
CA GLU A 470 17.71 8.84 30.38
C GLU A 470 17.13 7.43 30.61
N LYS A 471 17.77 6.63 31.47
CA LYS A 471 17.38 5.22 31.71
C LYS A 471 15.95 5.04 32.23
N ASP A 472 15.40 6.11 32.77
CA ASP A 472 14.11 6.15 33.45
C ASP A 472 13.04 6.80 32.55
N ASP A 473 13.45 7.31 31.39
CA ASP A 473 12.58 7.99 30.44
C ASP A 473 11.49 7.03 29.90
N PRO A 474 10.22 7.48 29.82
CA PRO A 474 9.14 6.69 29.25
C PRO A 474 9.44 6.15 27.84
N VAL A 475 10.25 6.84 27.03
CA VAL A 475 10.66 6.37 25.71
C VAL A 475 11.35 4.99 25.76
N LEU A 476 12.06 4.69 26.85
CA LEU A 476 12.73 3.41 27.06
C LEU A 476 11.95 2.47 27.97
N ARG A 477 11.32 3.01 29.02
CA ARG A 477 10.68 2.21 30.08
C ARG A 477 9.22 1.87 29.81
N ASP A 478 8.50 2.78 29.19
CA ASP A 478 7.09 2.61 28.88
C ASP A 478 6.75 3.16 27.49
N PRO A 479 7.22 2.50 26.40
CA PRO A 479 6.90 2.94 25.06
C PRO A 479 5.40 3.03 24.78
N LYS A 480 4.57 2.28 25.52
CA LYS A 480 3.12 2.29 25.35
C LYS A 480 2.51 3.64 25.73
N SER A 481 2.95 4.28 26.81
CA SER A 481 2.44 5.63 27.15
C SER A 481 2.81 6.66 26.09
N VAL A 482 4.00 6.56 25.49
CA VAL A 482 4.41 7.42 24.37
C VAL A 482 3.54 7.16 23.14
N THR A 483 3.28 5.90 22.79
CA THR A 483 2.41 5.58 21.63
C THR A 483 0.97 6.07 21.80
N LYS A 484 0.47 6.13 23.05
CA LYS A 484 -0.85 6.68 23.36
C LYS A 484 -0.96 8.20 23.12
N MET A 485 0.16 8.91 23.01
CA MET A 485 0.17 10.34 22.67
C MET A 485 -0.15 10.58 21.18
N GLY A 486 -0.18 9.53 20.36
CA GLY A 486 -0.59 9.59 18.96
C GLY A 486 0.48 9.09 17.98
N TRP A 487 0.07 8.97 16.72
CA TRP A 487 0.90 8.46 15.64
C TRP A 487 2.11 9.36 15.35
N GLU A 488 1.95 10.68 15.42
CA GLU A 488 3.03 11.63 15.14
C GLU A 488 4.23 11.42 16.09
N TYR A 489 3.97 11.26 17.38
CA TYR A 489 5.00 10.96 18.39
C TYR A 489 5.62 9.59 18.15
N THR A 490 4.79 8.59 17.86
CA THR A 490 5.24 7.22 17.57
C THR A 490 6.19 7.20 16.38
N LYS A 491 5.81 7.84 15.28
CA LYS A 491 6.62 7.93 14.07
C LYS A 491 7.93 8.65 14.36
N LYS A 492 7.87 9.86 14.91
CA LYS A 492 9.04 10.70 15.16
C LYS A 492 10.08 10.02 16.05
N ILE A 493 9.65 9.35 17.11
CA ILE A 493 10.56 8.75 18.10
C ILE A 493 10.99 7.36 17.66
N TYR A 494 10.03 6.50 17.32
CA TYR A 494 10.29 5.07 17.16
C TYR A 494 10.45 4.62 15.70
N LEU A 495 9.94 5.35 14.72
CA LEU A 495 10.18 5.02 13.32
C LEU A 495 11.37 5.81 12.79
N ASP A 496 11.41 7.11 13.00
CA ASP A 496 12.41 7.99 12.40
C ASP A 496 13.66 8.12 13.30
N GLY A 497 13.45 8.10 14.62
CA GLY A 497 14.46 8.49 15.61
C GLY A 497 15.40 7.40 16.14
N GLN A 498 15.30 6.15 15.66
CA GLN A 498 16.13 5.04 16.16
C GLN A 498 16.81 4.23 15.07
N THR A 499 18.01 3.75 15.34
CA THR A 499 18.68 2.66 14.61
C THR A 499 18.84 1.44 15.51
N VAL A 500 19.15 0.29 14.92
CA VAL A 500 19.21 -0.99 15.64
C VAL A 500 20.61 -1.58 15.56
N ARG A 501 21.15 -2.01 16.70
CA ARG A 501 22.32 -2.88 16.79
C ARG A 501 21.88 -4.21 17.39
N LEU A 502 21.81 -5.24 16.56
CA LEU A 502 21.29 -6.54 16.98
C LEU A 502 22.21 -7.23 17.99
N ASP A 503 21.62 -7.79 19.04
CA ASP A 503 22.22 -8.82 19.87
C ASP A 503 22.28 -10.11 19.04
N LEU A 504 23.45 -10.34 18.47
CA LEU A 504 23.73 -11.48 17.60
C LEU A 504 23.53 -12.84 18.29
N GLY A 505 23.76 -12.94 19.60
CA GLY A 505 23.55 -14.19 20.34
C GLY A 505 22.06 -14.54 20.48
N ARG A 506 21.21 -13.53 20.71
CA ARG A 506 19.75 -13.69 20.72
C ARG A 506 19.20 -13.90 19.31
N PHE A 507 19.68 -13.13 18.35
CA PHE A 507 19.22 -13.21 16.96
C PHE A 507 19.56 -14.56 16.31
N ARG A 508 20.75 -15.13 16.61
CA ARG A 508 21.16 -16.47 16.13
C ARG A 508 20.12 -17.54 16.39
N LYS A 509 19.46 -17.51 17.56
CA LYS A 509 18.41 -18.47 17.92
C LYS A 509 17.21 -18.41 16.97
N ARG A 510 16.90 -17.23 16.42
CA ARG A 510 15.82 -17.05 15.44
C ARG A 510 16.24 -17.56 14.07
N LEU A 511 17.47 -17.28 13.65
CA LEU A 511 18.04 -17.76 12.39
C LEU A 511 18.13 -19.30 12.34
N VAL A 512 18.65 -19.93 13.40
CA VAL A 512 18.73 -21.40 13.46
C VAL A 512 17.33 -22.02 13.37
N ARG A 513 16.35 -21.47 14.08
CA ARG A 513 14.96 -21.95 13.99
C ARG A 513 14.38 -21.80 12.57
N ALA A 514 14.70 -20.72 11.88
CA ALA A 514 14.29 -20.53 10.49
C ALA A 514 14.99 -21.54 9.55
N TYR A 515 16.28 -21.77 9.77
CA TYR A 515 17.10 -22.72 9.01
C TYR A 515 16.56 -24.15 9.15
N ASP A 516 16.35 -24.61 10.38
CA ASP A 516 15.85 -25.95 10.67
C ASP A 516 14.47 -26.18 10.04
N TYR A 517 13.60 -25.15 10.11
CA TYR A 517 12.29 -25.19 9.48
C TYR A 517 12.39 -25.32 7.95
N MET A 518 13.28 -24.56 7.31
CA MET A 518 13.47 -24.64 5.85
C MET A 518 14.13 -25.95 5.41
N ASN A 519 15.18 -26.40 6.09
CA ASN A 519 15.82 -27.68 5.79
C ASN A 519 14.84 -28.86 5.92
N HIS A 520 14.02 -28.87 6.97
CA HIS A 520 13.01 -29.92 7.14
C HIS A 520 12.00 -29.93 5.98
N ARG A 521 11.61 -28.73 5.50
CA ARG A 521 10.64 -28.58 4.41
C ARG A 521 11.24 -28.98 3.06
N LEU A 522 12.44 -28.51 2.75
CA LEU A 522 13.16 -28.81 1.50
C LEU A 522 13.45 -30.31 1.37
N ASN A 523 13.84 -30.96 2.47
CA ASN A 523 14.13 -32.40 2.47
C ASN A 523 12.88 -33.30 2.41
N LYS A 524 11.70 -32.80 2.81
CA LYS A 524 10.44 -33.55 2.73
C LYS A 524 9.72 -33.43 1.38
N HIS A 525 10.00 -32.40 0.60
CA HIS A 525 9.31 -32.13 -0.67
C HIS A 525 10.29 -31.74 -1.80
N PRO A 526 11.22 -32.63 -2.20
CA PRO A 526 12.20 -32.31 -3.25
C PRO A 526 11.57 -31.96 -4.61
N HIS A 527 10.34 -32.44 -4.89
CA HIS A 527 9.69 -32.31 -6.21
C HIS A 527 8.78 -31.09 -6.41
N LEU A 528 8.56 -30.24 -5.40
CA LEU A 528 7.67 -29.06 -5.52
C LEU A 528 8.40 -27.75 -5.84
N HIS A 529 9.73 -27.76 -5.92
CA HIS A 529 10.55 -26.57 -6.11
C HIS A 529 11.20 -26.44 -7.51
N SER A 530 10.83 -27.31 -8.47
CA SER A 530 11.35 -27.28 -9.86
C SER A 530 10.34 -26.80 -10.92
N GLN A 531 9.27 -26.11 -10.54
CA GLN A 531 8.34 -25.47 -11.49
C GLN A 531 8.26 -23.97 -11.30
#